data_AF-A0A5N6R6L8-F1
#
_entry.id   AF-A0A5N6R6L8-F1
#
_cell.length_a   1.000
_cell.length_b   1.000
_cell.length_c   1.000
_cell.angle_alpha   90.00
_cell.angle_beta   90.00
_cell.angle_gamma   90.00
#
_symmetry.space_group_name_H-M   'P 1'
#
loop_
_entity.id
_entity.type
_entity.pdbx_description
1 polymer ?
#
loop_
_entity_poly.entity_id
_entity_poly.type
_entity_poly.pdbx_seq_one_letter_code
_entity_poly.pdbx_strand_id
1 'polypeptide(L)'
;MLPRLSHLLRPLHPPPLPSTATPMARVIPRAALAHLSPAPNAVASICLSPRLGFDTNTNRFGVSPPLKSSLSARGFHALCRDDGRRLTPLGRVWASPQREYRKVRRRAVKSKEKELELNVSICIEEDLPDDPEVLSIAEMLRLNVPMAMKVAFDGLKDSCYKTRDTAISDVGGFESVELSLLLCNDEFIRKLNKEWRDEDHTTDVLSMSQHAPELKLPILMLGDIVISVETAARQAEERGHALLDEIRILMVHGLLHLLGFDHEISEEAEAEMEKEEELLLKSLGWKGKGLIQSAYDAETNANSHEEKADDRKKEGHLRFYKPKFNYIFCDMDGTLLNSKSQISSVNARALKEAVSRGVKVVIATGKARPAVISSLKMVDLAGKDGVVSEFSPGVFLQGLLVYGRQGREIFRRNLDPNVCREACLYSWENKVPLIAFTKDRCLTLFDDPLVDSLHTVYREPKAEIMPSVDHLLAAVDIQKVIFLDTSAGVTTTLRPYWSEATRDRATVVQAVPDMLEIVPIGTSKGSGVKMLLDHLGSTAKEIMAIGDGENDVEMLELASLGIALSNGSEKTKAVANVIGASNDEDGVADAIYRYAF
;
A
#
# COMPACT_ATOMS: atom_id res chain seq x y z
N MET A 1 -58.47 10.04 -6.62
CA MET A 1 -58.63 10.28 -8.07
C MET A 1 -57.65 9.38 -8.82
N LEU A 2 -58.19 8.38 -9.53
CA LEU A 2 -57.57 7.66 -10.67
C LEU A 2 -57.75 8.53 -11.94
N PRO A 3 -57.03 8.33 -13.08
CA PRO A 3 -56.75 7.05 -13.77
C PRO A 3 -55.31 6.90 -14.33
N ARG A 4 -54.71 5.70 -14.44
CA ARG A 4 -54.80 4.65 -15.50
C ARG A 4 -54.72 5.16 -16.96
N LEU A 5 -53.67 4.75 -17.69
CA LEU A 5 -53.78 4.13 -19.02
C LEU A 5 -52.46 3.42 -19.42
N SER A 6 -52.62 2.15 -19.80
CA SER A 6 -51.67 1.21 -20.39
C SER A 6 -51.70 1.24 -21.92
N HIS A 7 -50.74 0.55 -22.57
CA HIS A 7 -50.65 0.01 -23.96
C HIS A 7 -49.29 0.41 -24.58
N LEU A 8 -48.43 -0.43 -25.19
CA LEU A 8 -48.53 -1.75 -25.85
C LEU A 8 -47.14 -2.43 -25.89
N LEU A 9 -47.12 -3.76 -25.78
CA LEU A 9 -46.01 -4.65 -26.12
C LEU A 9 -46.05 -5.00 -27.63
N ARG A 10 -44.89 -5.00 -28.31
CA ARG A 10 -44.56 -6.02 -29.33
C ARG A 10 -43.05 -6.07 -29.62
N PRO A 11 -42.46 -7.28 -29.73
CA PRO A 11 -41.03 -7.47 -29.98
C PRO A 11 -40.73 -7.54 -31.48
N LEU A 12 -39.58 -7.01 -31.90
CA LEU A 12 -39.07 -7.15 -33.27
C LEU A 12 -38.00 -8.25 -33.31
N HIS A 13 -38.32 -9.34 -34.00
CA HIS A 13 -37.37 -10.35 -34.49
C HIS A 13 -36.66 -9.87 -35.78
N PRO A 14 -35.47 -10.41 -36.11
CA PRO A 14 -34.62 -9.92 -37.19
C PRO A 14 -34.95 -10.57 -38.56
N PRO A 15 -34.57 -9.95 -39.69
CA PRO A 15 -34.60 -10.60 -41.01
C PRO A 15 -33.22 -11.18 -41.42
N PRO A 16 -33.15 -12.00 -42.49
CA PRO A 16 -32.41 -13.27 -42.51
C PRO A 16 -31.06 -13.26 -43.25
N LEU A 17 -30.26 -14.30 -42.97
CA LEU A 17 -29.09 -14.76 -43.74
C LEU A 17 -29.50 -15.27 -45.14
N PRO A 18 -28.65 -15.12 -46.17
CA PRO A 18 -28.63 -16.01 -47.33
C PRO A 18 -27.59 -17.12 -47.17
N SER A 19 -28.06 -18.35 -47.38
CA SER A 19 -27.29 -19.58 -47.53
C SER A 19 -26.73 -19.72 -48.94
N THR A 20 -25.46 -20.11 -49.08
CA THR A 20 -24.99 -20.94 -50.20
C THR A 20 -23.99 -21.97 -49.73
N ALA A 21 -24.28 -23.22 -50.06
CA ALA A 21 -23.52 -24.42 -49.77
C ALA A 21 -22.31 -24.58 -50.70
N THR A 22 -21.21 -25.15 -50.20
CA THR A 22 -20.71 -26.49 -50.61
C THR A 22 -19.41 -26.84 -49.85
N PRO A 23 -19.22 -28.10 -49.43
CA PRO A 23 -18.02 -28.56 -48.76
C PRO A 23 -17.06 -29.24 -49.75
N MET A 24 -15.75 -29.01 -49.60
CA MET A 24 -14.75 -29.95 -50.09
C MET A 24 -13.85 -30.38 -48.93
N ALA A 25 -14.06 -31.63 -48.52
CA ALA A 25 -13.15 -32.40 -47.71
C ALA A 25 -11.89 -32.74 -48.53
N ARG A 26 -10.72 -32.54 -47.93
CA ARG A 26 -9.55 -33.37 -48.24
C ARG A 26 -8.81 -33.71 -46.96
N VAL A 27 -8.44 -34.98 -46.92
CA VAL A 27 -8.02 -35.82 -45.80
C VAL A 27 -6.52 -36.05 -45.95
N ILE A 28 -5.76 -35.76 -44.87
CA ILE A 28 -4.53 -36.47 -44.36
C ILE A 28 -3.26 -36.40 -45.26
N PRO A 29 -2.00 -36.50 -44.73
CA PRO A 29 -1.58 -37.03 -43.43
C PRO A 29 -0.62 -36.21 -42.53
N ARG A 30 -0.72 -36.59 -41.25
CA ARG A 30 0.34 -36.62 -40.23
C ARG A 30 1.68 -37.14 -40.79
N ALA A 31 2.74 -36.38 -40.57
CA ALA A 31 4.11 -36.90 -40.52
C ALA A 31 4.63 -36.77 -39.09
N ALA A 32 5.05 -37.91 -38.54
CA ALA A 32 5.74 -38.03 -37.27
C ALA A 32 7.22 -37.66 -37.44
N LEU A 33 7.78 -36.94 -36.46
CA LEU A 33 9.22 -36.81 -36.20
C LEU A 33 9.35 -36.81 -34.67
N ALA A 34 9.62 -37.98 -34.07
CA ALA A 34 10.95 -38.51 -33.81
C ALA A 34 11.68 -37.69 -32.74
N HIS A 35 11.57 -38.18 -31.51
CA HIS A 35 12.43 -37.90 -30.37
C HIS A 35 13.91 -38.07 -30.74
N LEU A 36 14.73 -37.07 -30.44
CA LEU A 36 16.15 -37.25 -30.15
C LEU A 36 16.58 -36.18 -29.14
N SER A 37 16.66 -36.59 -27.87
CA SER A 37 17.50 -35.94 -26.86
C SER A 37 18.97 -36.26 -27.15
N PRO A 38 19.89 -35.38 -26.72
CA PRO A 38 20.88 -35.88 -25.78
C PRO A 38 21.20 -34.87 -24.66
N ALA A 39 21.23 -35.40 -23.45
CA ALA A 39 22.08 -34.94 -22.34
C ALA A 39 22.77 -36.21 -21.79
N PRO A 40 23.77 -36.15 -20.89
CA PRO A 40 24.45 -34.99 -20.30
C PRO A 40 25.99 -35.12 -20.35
N ASN A 41 26.72 -34.03 -20.07
CA ASN A 41 28.08 -34.13 -19.55
C ASN A 41 28.13 -33.59 -18.13
N ALA A 42 28.44 -34.50 -17.21
CA ALA A 42 28.72 -34.26 -15.82
C ALA A 42 30.15 -33.72 -15.65
N VAL A 43 30.32 -32.71 -14.79
CA VAL A 43 31.59 -32.48 -14.09
C VAL A 43 31.25 -32.33 -12.61
N ALA A 44 31.82 -33.23 -11.82
CA ALA A 44 31.66 -33.29 -10.37
C ALA A 44 32.62 -32.33 -9.65
N SER A 45 32.11 -31.81 -8.53
CA SER A 45 32.77 -31.50 -7.25
C SER A 45 34.16 -30.89 -7.21
N ILE A 46 34.30 -29.78 -6.46
CA ILE A 46 35.21 -29.66 -5.32
C ILE A 46 34.67 -28.58 -4.37
N CYS A 47 34.33 -28.99 -3.15
CA CYS A 47 34.17 -28.12 -1.98
C CYS A 47 35.55 -27.69 -1.49
N LEU A 48 35.82 -26.39 -1.37
CA LEU A 48 36.88 -25.88 -0.49
C LEU A 48 36.51 -24.48 0.02
N SER A 49 36.13 -24.42 1.30
CA SER A 49 36.18 -23.23 2.13
C SER A 49 37.62 -22.77 2.39
N PRO A 50 37.84 -21.48 2.69
CA PRO A 50 38.86 -21.13 3.68
C PRO A 50 38.29 -20.27 4.81
N ARG A 51 38.60 -20.73 6.03
CA ARG A 51 38.60 -19.96 7.27
C ARG A 51 39.80 -19.00 7.24
N LEU A 52 39.61 -17.78 7.69
CA LEU A 52 40.68 -16.93 8.22
C LEU A 52 40.13 -16.22 9.46
N GLY A 53 40.70 -16.60 10.61
CA GLY A 53 40.40 -16.00 11.90
C GLY A 53 41.28 -14.79 12.15
N PHE A 54 40.76 -13.87 12.96
CA PHE A 54 41.56 -12.95 13.76
C PHE A 54 40.97 -12.92 15.17
N ASP A 55 41.82 -13.31 16.12
CA ASP A 55 41.62 -13.21 17.57
C ASP A 55 41.70 -11.76 18.02
N THR A 56 40.77 -11.33 18.88
CA THR A 56 41.08 -10.47 20.04
C THR A 56 40.10 -10.71 21.20
N ASN A 57 40.64 -11.33 22.25
CA ASN A 57 40.26 -11.24 23.68
C ASN A 57 39.86 -9.80 24.07
N THR A 58 38.78 -9.46 24.79
CA THR A 58 38.33 -9.75 26.17
C THR A 58 37.01 -8.93 26.31
N ASN A 59 35.94 -9.28 27.02
CA ASN A 59 35.80 -9.47 28.46
C ASN A 59 34.39 -10.04 28.73
N ARG A 60 34.29 -11.04 29.62
CA ARG A 60 33.06 -11.77 29.94
C ARG A 60 32.23 -11.04 31.01
N PHE A 61 30.95 -10.80 30.74
CA PHE A 61 29.87 -10.89 31.75
C PHE A 61 28.84 -11.89 31.23
N GLY A 62 28.70 -13.01 31.93
CA GLY A 62 27.85 -14.12 31.52
C GLY A 62 26.41 -13.93 31.97
N VAL A 63 25.49 -13.99 31.02
CA VAL A 63 24.08 -14.31 31.23
C VAL A 63 23.78 -15.54 30.37
N SER A 64 23.38 -16.62 31.01
CA SER A 64 22.96 -17.87 30.34
C SER A 64 21.54 -17.70 29.76
N PRO A 65 21.24 -18.24 28.57
CA PRO A 65 19.94 -18.06 27.92
C PRO A 65 18.92 -19.11 28.38
N PRO A 66 17.61 -18.81 28.38
CA PRO A 66 16.60 -19.85 28.28
C PRO A 66 16.12 -20.05 26.84
N LEU A 67 15.62 -21.26 26.63
CA LEU A 67 15.33 -21.95 25.39
C LEU A 67 14.27 -21.26 24.51
N LYS A 68 14.43 -21.45 23.21
CA LYS A 68 13.36 -21.36 22.21
C LYS A 68 12.20 -22.25 22.64
N SER A 69 11.06 -21.65 22.94
CA SER A 69 9.76 -22.33 22.93
C SER A 69 8.79 -21.46 22.13
N SER A 70 8.03 -22.13 21.28
CA SER A 70 7.00 -21.59 20.40
C SER A 70 6.04 -20.67 21.15
N LEU A 71 5.86 -19.45 20.63
CA LEU A 71 4.81 -18.52 21.03
C LEU A 71 3.45 -19.12 20.65
N SER A 72 2.88 -19.91 21.55
CA SER A 72 1.43 -20.11 21.64
C SER A 72 0.87 -18.86 22.31
N ALA A 73 0.00 -18.15 21.62
CA ALA A 73 -0.78 -17.05 22.18
C ALA A 73 -1.38 -17.47 23.53
N ARG A 74 -1.02 -16.77 24.61
CA ARG A 74 -1.82 -16.77 25.82
C ARG A 74 -3.00 -15.83 25.55
N GLY A 75 -4.21 -16.35 25.68
CA GLY A 75 -5.44 -15.63 25.37
C GLY A 75 -5.58 -14.35 26.20
N PHE A 76 -6.04 -13.29 25.53
CA PHE A 76 -6.37 -11.99 26.11
C PHE A 76 -7.52 -12.15 27.11
N HIS A 77 -7.45 -11.48 28.27
CA HIS A 77 -8.42 -11.69 29.36
C HIS A 77 -9.86 -11.25 28.99
N ALA A 78 -10.01 -10.29 28.07
CA ALA A 78 -11.30 -9.81 27.58
C ALA A 78 -12.07 -10.83 26.69
N LEU A 79 -11.43 -11.88 26.16
CA LEU A 79 -12.05 -12.81 25.20
C LEU A 79 -12.78 -14.01 25.85
N CYS A 80 -12.88 -14.08 27.17
CA CYS A 80 -13.51 -15.19 27.88
C CYS A 80 -14.94 -14.87 28.37
N ARG A 81 -15.91 -14.86 27.44
CA ARG A 81 -17.32 -15.16 27.78
C ARG A 81 -17.98 -15.99 26.68
N ASP A 82 -18.03 -17.29 26.94
CA ASP A 82 -19.12 -18.24 26.70
C ASP A 82 -18.59 -19.55 26.09
N ASP A 83 -18.59 -20.61 26.90
CA ASP A 83 -19.02 -21.92 26.41
C ASP A 83 -19.41 -22.80 27.60
N GLY A 84 -20.71 -22.89 27.83
CA GLY A 84 -21.28 -23.71 28.89
C GLY A 84 -21.02 -25.20 28.68
N ARG A 85 -20.41 -25.86 29.67
CA ARG A 85 -20.58 -27.31 29.88
C ARG A 85 -20.46 -27.68 31.36
N ARG A 86 -21.44 -28.49 31.78
CA ARG A 86 -21.78 -28.89 33.15
C ARG A 86 -20.69 -29.65 33.90
N LEU A 87 -20.65 -29.39 35.22
CA LEU A 87 -19.97 -30.13 36.28
C LEU A 87 -20.33 -31.63 36.33
N THR A 88 -19.38 -32.47 36.77
CA THR A 88 -19.58 -33.44 37.88
C THR A 88 -18.23 -33.83 38.54
N PRO A 89 -18.18 -34.19 39.85
CA PRO A 89 -16.93 -34.29 40.63
C PRO A 89 -16.63 -35.71 41.18
N LEU A 90 -15.36 -36.11 41.24
CA LEU A 90 -14.83 -37.25 42.02
C LEU A 90 -13.29 -37.13 42.04
N GLY A 91 -12.51 -37.29 43.11
CA GLY A 91 -12.75 -37.71 44.49
C GLY A 91 -11.45 -37.55 45.30
N ARG A 92 -11.58 -37.49 46.63
CA ARG A 92 -10.49 -37.50 47.62
C ARG A 92 -9.78 -38.86 47.69
N VAL A 93 -8.46 -38.89 47.92
CA VAL A 93 -7.80 -39.89 48.80
C VAL A 93 -6.56 -39.28 49.47
N TRP A 94 -6.43 -39.53 50.77
CA TRP A 94 -5.34 -39.19 51.71
C TRP A 94 -4.10 -40.10 51.59
N ALA A 95 -2.91 -39.62 52.01
CA ALA A 95 -2.12 -40.20 53.12
C ALA A 95 -0.65 -39.71 53.18
N SER A 96 -0.28 -39.21 54.37
CA SER A 96 1.04 -38.90 54.95
C SER A 96 1.85 -40.19 55.32
N PRO A 97 3.01 -40.22 56.04
CA PRO A 97 3.73 -39.16 56.78
C PRO A 97 5.30 -39.21 56.86
N GLN A 98 5.85 -38.11 57.42
CA GLN A 98 6.98 -38.01 58.38
C GLN A 98 8.44 -38.35 58.02
N ARG A 99 9.31 -37.33 58.22
CA ARG A 99 10.57 -37.44 58.98
C ARG A 99 10.88 -36.12 59.70
N GLU A 100 10.87 -36.14 61.04
CA GLU A 100 11.43 -35.12 61.96
C GLU A 100 12.98 -35.15 61.89
N TYR A 101 13.79 -34.11 62.12
CA TYR A 101 13.99 -33.16 63.24
C TYR A 101 14.67 -31.87 62.65
N ARG A 102 14.72 -30.66 63.23
CA ARG A 102 15.10 -30.21 64.58
C ARG A 102 14.74 -28.70 64.71
N LYS A 103 14.13 -28.29 65.82
CA LYS A 103 13.82 -26.86 66.11
C LYS A 103 15.11 -26.05 66.27
N VAL A 104 15.25 -24.99 65.45
CA VAL A 104 16.15 -23.86 65.73
C VAL A 104 15.27 -22.63 65.91
N ARG A 105 15.23 -22.10 67.13
CA ARG A 105 14.63 -20.80 67.44
C ARG A 105 15.55 -19.74 66.80
N ARG A 106 15.17 -19.19 65.65
CA ARG A 106 15.80 -17.98 65.07
C ARG A 106 14.83 -16.81 65.21
N ARG A 107 15.40 -15.68 65.61
CA ARG A 107 14.80 -14.36 65.88
C ARG A 107 13.69 -13.99 64.90
N ALA A 108 12.70 -13.24 65.40
CA ALA A 108 11.76 -12.49 64.58
C ALA A 108 12.52 -11.80 63.44
N VAL A 109 12.27 -12.27 62.22
CA VAL A 109 12.78 -11.65 61.00
C VAL A 109 11.97 -10.37 60.83
N LYS A 110 12.65 -9.22 60.93
CA LYS A 110 12.10 -7.96 60.40
C LYS A 110 11.60 -8.24 58.99
N SER A 111 10.34 -7.97 58.72
CA SER A 111 9.74 -8.05 57.39
C SER A 111 10.64 -7.29 56.42
N LYS A 112 11.33 -8.01 55.52
CA LYS A 112 11.78 -7.42 54.27
C LYS A 112 10.51 -6.96 53.57
N GLU A 113 10.40 -5.67 53.25
CA GLU A 113 9.40 -5.18 52.31
C GLU A 113 9.49 -6.08 51.06
N LYS A 114 8.41 -6.81 50.77
CA LYS A 114 8.31 -7.55 49.51
C LYS A 114 8.22 -6.47 48.43
N GLU A 115 9.20 -6.42 47.52
CA GLU A 115 9.07 -5.59 46.32
C GLU A 115 7.87 -6.11 45.50
N LEU A 116 6.98 -5.19 45.12
CA LEU A 116 5.79 -5.45 44.31
C LEU A 116 6.20 -5.95 42.92
N GLU A 117 5.67 -7.10 42.48
CA GLU A 117 5.96 -7.64 41.14
C GLU A 117 5.04 -7.02 40.09
N LEU A 118 5.62 -6.45 39.01
CA LEU A 118 4.87 -5.84 37.91
C LEU A 118 4.86 -6.76 36.69
N ASN A 119 3.69 -7.27 36.35
CA ASN A 119 3.46 -8.17 35.22
C ASN A 119 2.81 -7.39 34.07
N VAL A 120 3.60 -7.08 33.05
CA VAL A 120 3.13 -6.35 31.87
C VAL A 120 3.17 -7.24 30.64
N SER A 121 2.04 -7.32 29.93
CA SER A 121 1.93 -7.99 28.63
C SER A 121 1.78 -6.95 27.52
N ILE A 122 2.68 -6.96 26.53
CA ILE A 122 2.58 -6.11 25.33
C ILE A 122 2.27 -7.00 24.13
N CYS A 123 1.14 -6.76 23.47
CA CYS A 123 0.66 -7.52 22.32
C CYS A 123 0.49 -6.62 21.10
N ILE A 124 0.62 -7.22 19.92
CA ILE A 124 0.29 -6.60 18.62
C ILE A 124 -0.81 -7.47 18.01
N GLU A 125 -1.85 -6.81 17.50
CA GLU A 125 -2.98 -7.43 16.82
C GLU A 125 -2.55 -8.11 15.51
N GLU A 126 -3.17 -9.24 15.13
CA GLU A 126 -2.72 -10.09 14.02
C GLU A 126 -2.93 -9.46 12.64
N ASP A 127 -3.99 -8.67 12.46
CA ASP A 127 -4.29 -7.94 11.23
C ASP A 127 -3.50 -6.62 11.12
N LEU A 128 -2.70 -6.25 12.12
CA LEU A 128 -1.79 -5.11 12.02
C LEU A 128 -0.59 -5.47 11.14
N PRO A 129 -0.19 -4.63 10.16
CA PRO A 129 0.94 -4.94 9.28
C PRO A 129 2.26 -5.19 10.04
N ASP A 130 3.04 -6.17 9.58
CA ASP A 130 4.39 -6.47 10.07
C ASP A 130 5.37 -5.33 9.75
N ASP A 131 5.36 -4.27 10.55
CA ASP A 131 6.23 -3.11 10.37
C ASP A 131 7.31 -2.98 11.48
N PRO A 132 8.57 -2.73 11.10
CA PRO A 132 9.70 -2.67 12.04
C PRO A 132 9.60 -1.58 13.12
N GLU A 133 8.96 -0.43 12.83
CA GLU A 133 8.79 0.65 13.78
C GLU A 133 7.78 0.26 14.86
N VAL A 134 6.64 -0.37 14.53
CA VAL A 134 5.72 -0.88 15.56
C VAL A 134 6.36 -1.97 16.41
N LEU A 135 7.13 -2.88 15.81
CA LEU A 135 7.86 -3.90 16.56
C LEU A 135 8.87 -3.26 17.53
N SER A 136 9.61 -2.25 17.08
CA SER A 136 10.54 -1.48 17.92
C SER A 136 9.79 -0.73 19.04
N ILE A 137 8.64 -0.14 18.75
CA ILE A 137 7.81 0.53 19.75
C ILE A 137 7.32 -0.48 20.79
N ALA A 138 6.81 -1.64 20.36
CA ALA A 138 6.37 -2.69 21.28
C ALA A 138 7.52 -3.19 22.17
N GLU A 139 8.75 -3.30 21.63
CA GLU A 139 9.95 -3.59 22.42
C GLU A 139 10.26 -2.50 23.46
N MET A 140 10.18 -1.23 23.06
CA MET A 140 10.38 -0.10 23.97
C MET A 140 9.29 -0.05 25.07
N LEU A 141 8.05 -0.38 24.74
CA LEU A 141 6.94 -0.39 25.70
C LEU A 141 7.12 -1.42 26.82
N ARG A 142 7.83 -2.53 26.57
CA ARG A 142 8.17 -3.51 27.63
C ARG A 142 8.98 -2.90 28.77
N LEU A 143 9.72 -1.82 28.52
CA LEU A 143 10.42 -1.05 29.54
C LEU A 143 9.62 0.17 30.00
N ASN A 144 9.02 0.90 29.05
CA ASN A 144 8.30 2.14 29.34
C ASN A 144 7.10 1.90 30.28
N VAL A 145 6.30 0.85 30.05
CA VAL A 145 5.07 0.61 30.81
C VAL A 145 5.36 0.32 32.28
N PRO A 146 6.26 -0.63 32.66
CA PRO A 146 6.63 -0.82 34.07
C PRO A 146 7.21 0.44 34.73
N MET A 147 7.97 1.25 33.99
CA MET A 147 8.50 2.52 34.51
C MET A 147 7.37 3.49 34.84
N ALA A 148 6.41 3.67 33.93
CA ALA A 148 5.25 4.53 34.15
C ALA A 148 4.38 4.05 35.31
N MET A 149 4.11 2.74 35.40
CA MET A 149 3.39 2.14 36.52
C MET A 149 4.07 2.46 37.85
N LYS A 150 5.39 2.30 37.93
CA LYS A 150 6.13 2.57 39.16
C LYS A 150 6.01 4.04 39.60
N VAL A 151 6.19 4.98 38.69
CA VAL A 151 6.08 6.42 39.00
C VAL A 151 4.65 6.78 39.40
N ALA A 152 3.64 6.24 38.70
CA ALA A 152 2.23 6.45 39.04
C ALA A 152 1.88 5.89 40.42
N PHE A 153 2.39 4.70 40.78
CA PHE A 153 2.15 4.10 42.08
C PHE A 153 2.82 4.86 43.24
N ASP A 154 4.03 5.37 43.01
CA ASP A 154 4.71 6.21 44.01
C ASP A 154 3.91 7.50 44.28
N GLY A 155 3.19 8.03 43.28
CA GLY A 155 2.31 9.20 43.42
C GLY A 155 0.95 8.92 44.09
N LEU A 156 0.49 7.66 44.16
CA LEU A 156 -0.85 7.32 44.66
C LEU A 156 -1.01 7.50 46.17
N LYS A 157 -0.01 7.11 46.98
CA LYS A 157 -0.12 7.01 48.46
C LYS A 157 -0.44 8.33 49.15
N ASP A 158 -0.01 9.45 48.57
CA ASP A 158 -0.20 10.80 49.11
C ASP A 158 -1.14 11.64 48.21
N SER A 159 -1.84 11.01 47.26
CA SER A 159 -2.73 11.70 46.34
C SER A 159 -3.96 12.26 47.08
N CYS A 160 -4.15 13.59 47.02
CA CYS A 160 -5.29 14.29 47.62
C CYS A 160 -6.36 14.67 46.58
N TYR A 161 -6.39 13.99 45.42
CA TYR A 161 -7.35 14.27 44.35
C TYR A 161 -8.78 13.99 44.81
N LYS A 162 -9.68 14.94 44.57
CA LYS A 162 -11.05 14.89 45.11
C LYS A 162 -11.98 14.04 44.25
N THR A 163 -11.73 14.00 42.95
CA THR A 163 -12.64 13.39 41.96
C THR A 163 -12.27 11.96 41.61
N ARG A 164 -11.01 11.57 41.86
CA ARG A 164 -10.48 10.23 41.58
C ARG A 164 -11.19 9.13 42.39
N ASP A 165 -11.52 8.01 41.74
CA ASP A 165 -11.93 6.80 42.43
C ASP A 165 -10.78 6.24 43.27
N THR A 166 -11.02 6.11 44.58
CA THR A 166 -10.04 5.66 45.57
C THR A 166 -10.06 4.15 45.80
N ALA A 167 -10.80 3.39 44.99
CA ALA A 167 -10.79 1.93 45.01
C ALA A 167 -9.37 1.36 45.01
N ILE A 168 -8.45 2.01 44.27
CA ILE A 168 -7.01 1.74 44.30
C ILE A 168 -6.29 2.94 44.95
N SER A 169 -6.07 2.87 46.26
CA SER A 169 -5.35 3.91 47.03
C SER A 169 -3.92 3.51 47.40
N ASP A 170 -3.64 2.21 47.52
CA ASP A 170 -2.31 1.68 47.76
C ASP A 170 -2.15 0.32 47.06
N VAL A 171 -1.05 0.17 46.32
CA VAL A 171 -0.67 -1.09 45.67
C VAL A 171 0.19 -1.99 46.57
N GLY A 172 0.70 -1.48 47.69
CA GLY A 172 1.56 -2.21 48.63
C GLY A 172 0.88 -3.39 49.34
N GLY A 173 -0.45 -3.51 49.22
CA GLY A 173 -1.23 -4.64 49.72
C GLY A 173 -1.24 -5.88 48.80
N PHE A 174 -0.76 -5.74 47.56
CA PHE A 174 -0.76 -6.82 46.57
C PHE A 174 0.63 -7.46 46.43
N GLU A 175 0.66 -8.73 46.04
CA GLU A 175 1.89 -9.45 45.71
C GLU A 175 2.37 -9.11 44.29
N SER A 176 1.43 -8.97 43.35
CA SER A 176 1.71 -8.58 41.98
C SER A 176 0.61 -7.71 41.37
N VAL A 177 0.97 -6.91 40.36
CA VAL A 177 0.05 -6.09 39.57
C VAL A 177 0.13 -6.49 38.10
N GLU A 178 -1.01 -6.71 37.46
CA GLU A 178 -1.13 -7.14 36.06
C GLU A 178 -1.75 -6.05 35.18
N LEU A 179 -1.10 -5.76 34.04
CA LEU A 179 -1.54 -4.81 33.02
C LEU A 179 -1.26 -5.39 31.63
N SER A 180 -2.24 -5.35 30.73
CA SER A 180 -2.03 -5.66 29.31
C SER A 180 -2.12 -4.41 28.46
N LEU A 181 -1.27 -4.32 27.44
CA LEU A 181 -1.35 -3.30 26.39
C LEU A 181 -1.40 -3.96 25.02
N LEU A 182 -2.42 -3.62 24.22
CA LEU A 182 -2.61 -4.08 22.86
C LEU A 182 -2.44 -2.93 21.86
N LEU A 183 -1.53 -3.09 20.91
CA LEU A 183 -1.43 -2.23 19.73
C LEU A 183 -2.27 -2.84 18.60
N CYS A 184 -3.18 -2.06 18.02
CA CYS A 184 -4.12 -2.53 16.99
C CYS A 184 -4.36 -1.48 15.88
N ASN A 185 -5.14 -1.85 14.87
CA ASN A 185 -5.59 -0.95 13.79
C ASN A 185 -6.95 -0.28 14.13
N ASP A 186 -7.34 0.71 13.32
CA ASP A 186 -8.57 1.47 13.50
C ASP A 186 -9.83 0.60 13.36
N GLU A 187 -9.80 -0.41 12.50
CA GLU A 187 -10.93 -1.32 12.29
C GLU A 187 -11.22 -2.16 13.54
N PHE A 188 -10.16 -2.65 14.19
CA PHE A 188 -10.24 -3.44 15.41
C PHE A 188 -10.76 -2.59 16.58
N ILE A 189 -10.14 -1.44 16.84
CA ILE A 189 -10.55 -0.60 17.98
C ILE A 189 -11.97 -0.06 17.81
N ARG A 190 -12.42 0.25 16.58
CA ARG A 190 -13.80 0.68 16.31
C ARG A 190 -14.81 -0.43 16.63
N LYS A 191 -14.53 -1.68 16.25
CA LYS A 191 -15.38 -2.82 16.61
C LYS A 191 -15.46 -2.97 18.13
N LEU A 192 -14.30 -2.88 18.79
CA LEU A 192 -14.21 -2.97 20.25
C LEU A 192 -14.97 -1.82 20.94
N ASN A 193 -14.85 -0.59 20.42
CA ASN A 193 -15.55 0.58 20.94
C ASN A 193 -17.08 0.42 20.83
N LYS A 194 -17.54 -0.10 19.68
CA LYS A 194 -18.96 -0.43 19.49
C LYS A 194 -19.44 -1.51 20.46
N GLU A 195 -18.65 -2.56 20.69
CA GLU A 195 -19.04 -3.65 21.57
C GLU A 195 -19.07 -3.26 23.06
N TRP A 196 -18.15 -2.38 23.48
CA TRP A 196 -18.00 -2.01 24.89
C TRP A 196 -18.73 -0.72 25.28
N ARG A 197 -18.76 0.29 24.40
CA ARG A 197 -19.35 1.62 24.64
C ARG A 197 -20.61 1.90 23.81
N ASP A 198 -21.01 1.01 22.89
CA ASP A 198 -22.07 1.24 21.90
C ASP A 198 -21.79 2.45 20.96
N GLU A 199 -20.51 2.77 20.76
CA GLU A 199 -20.03 3.87 19.91
C GLU A 199 -19.38 3.33 18.64
N ASP A 200 -20.02 3.53 17.47
CA ASP A 200 -19.55 3.02 16.17
C ASP A 200 -18.60 3.99 15.45
N HIS A 201 -17.55 4.41 16.15
CA HIS A 201 -16.44 5.20 15.58
C HIS A 201 -15.09 4.74 16.13
N THR A 202 -14.04 5.03 15.36
CA THR A 202 -12.64 4.81 15.78
C THR A 202 -12.28 5.77 16.91
N THR A 203 -11.60 5.25 17.93
CA THR A 203 -11.02 6.03 19.03
C THR A 203 -9.50 5.78 19.08
N ASP A 204 -8.76 6.64 19.79
CA ASP A 204 -7.32 6.53 19.94
C ASP A 204 -6.89 5.48 20.97
N VAL A 205 -7.53 5.50 22.16
CA VAL A 205 -7.26 4.57 23.26
C VAL A 205 -8.55 4.11 23.96
N LEU A 206 -8.59 2.85 24.38
CA LEU A 206 -9.60 2.30 25.29
C LEU A 206 -8.92 1.73 26.54
N SER A 207 -9.49 2.05 27.71
CA SER A 207 -8.99 1.57 29.00
C SER A 207 -10.07 0.77 29.71
N MET A 208 -9.83 -0.54 29.88
CA MET A 208 -10.81 -1.48 30.40
C MET A 208 -10.37 -1.98 31.78
N SER A 209 -10.90 -1.38 32.84
CA SER A 209 -10.58 -1.79 34.21
C SER A 209 -11.14 -3.18 34.51
N GLN A 210 -10.29 -4.02 35.11
CA GLN A 210 -10.67 -5.36 35.58
C GLN A 210 -10.57 -5.48 37.11
N HIS A 211 -10.41 -4.35 37.80
CA HIS A 211 -10.30 -4.37 39.25
C HIS A 211 -11.62 -4.79 39.90
N ALA A 212 -11.59 -5.91 40.62
CA ALA A 212 -12.73 -6.43 41.38
C ALA A 212 -12.41 -6.47 42.88
N PRO A 213 -12.64 -5.36 43.63
CA PRO A 213 -12.29 -5.24 45.05
C PRO A 213 -12.90 -6.34 45.94
N GLU A 214 -14.08 -6.85 45.54
CA GLU A 214 -14.87 -7.82 46.31
C GLU A 214 -14.16 -9.18 46.49
N LEU A 215 -13.27 -9.55 45.57
CA LEU A 215 -12.67 -10.89 45.51
C LEU A 215 -11.41 -11.04 46.38
N LYS A 216 -10.89 -9.95 46.98
CA LYS A 216 -9.71 -9.94 47.88
C LYS A 216 -8.55 -10.82 47.40
N LEU A 217 -8.22 -10.72 46.11
CA LEU A 217 -7.15 -11.48 45.50
C LEU A 217 -5.78 -10.90 45.89
N PRO A 218 -4.72 -11.72 45.99
CA PRO A 218 -3.36 -11.24 46.22
C PRO A 218 -2.77 -10.53 44.98
N ILE A 219 -3.44 -10.60 43.84
CA ILE A 219 -3.02 -10.00 42.56
C ILE A 219 -3.98 -8.87 42.21
N LEU A 220 -3.44 -7.71 41.86
CA LEU A 220 -4.21 -6.58 41.33
C LEU A 220 -4.24 -6.65 39.80
N MET A 221 -5.39 -7.01 39.24
CA MET A 221 -5.62 -6.91 37.79
C MET A 221 -6.06 -5.47 37.48
N LEU A 222 -5.16 -4.63 36.94
CA LEU A 222 -5.51 -3.27 36.55
C LEU A 222 -6.46 -3.29 35.37
N GLY A 223 -6.12 -4.07 34.34
CA GLY A 223 -6.94 -4.22 33.15
C GLY A 223 -6.14 -4.14 31.86
N ASP A 224 -6.82 -3.72 30.80
CA ASP A 224 -6.28 -3.67 29.45
C ASP A 224 -6.30 -2.24 28.90
N ILE A 225 -5.21 -1.84 28.24
CA ILE A 225 -5.10 -0.62 27.44
C ILE A 225 -5.00 -1.02 25.97
N VAL A 226 -5.92 -0.55 25.14
CA VAL A 226 -5.93 -0.83 23.69
C VAL A 226 -5.71 0.46 22.94
N ILE A 227 -4.64 0.53 22.14
CA ILE A 227 -4.24 1.74 21.41
C ILE A 227 -4.31 1.47 19.91
N SER A 228 -4.97 2.35 19.16
CA SER A 228 -4.87 2.34 17.70
C SER A 228 -3.57 3.01 17.26
N VAL A 229 -2.70 2.24 16.59
CA VAL A 229 -1.45 2.74 16.03
C VAL A 229 -1.70 3.71 14.87
N GLU A 230 -2.73 3.44 14.07
CA GLU A 230 -3.08 4.29 12.92
C GLU A 230 -3.58 5.66 13.37
N THR A 231 -4.43 5.70 14.40
CA THR A 231 -4.90 6.96 15.00
C THR A 231 -3.75 7.70 15.69
N ALA A 232 -2.93 7.00 16.48
CA ALA A 232 -1.75 7.61 17.10
C ALA A 232 -0.77 8.17 16.07
N ALA A 233 -0.61 7.54 14.90
CA ALA A 233 0.25 8.05 13.84
C ALA A 233 -0.26 9.38 13.25
N ARG A 234 -1.57 9.53 13.06
CA ARG A 234 -2.17 10.81 12.61
C ARG A 234 -1.98 11.91 13.62
N GLN A 235 -2.33 11.63 14.88
CA GLN A 235 -2.16 12.59 15.97
C GLN A 235 -0.69 12.99 16.11
N ALA A 236 0.24 12.05 15.94
CA ALA A 236 1.66 12.33 16.01
C ALA A 236 2.13 13.31 14.93
N GLU A 237 1.62 13.14 13.71
CA GLU A 237 1.91 14.02 12.58
C GLU A 237 1.31 15.42 12.77
N GLU A 238 0.03 15.49 13.11
CA GLU A 238 -0.70 16.74 13.39
C GLU A 238 0.00 17.56 14.49
N ARG A 239 0.49 16.88 15.53
CA ARG A 239 1.18 17.50 16.67
C ARG A 239 2.68 17.66 16.46
N GLY A 240 3.22 17.10 15.38
CA GLY A 240 4.60 17.27 14.96
C GLY A 240 5.66 16.55 15.80
N HIS A 241 5.32 15.49 16.53
CA HIS A 241 6.23 14.64 17.32
C HIS A 241 6.29 13.19 16.79
N ALA A 242 7.06 12.31 17.44
CA ALA A 242 7.23 10.93 16.97
C ALA A 242 6.05 10.02 17.37
N LEU A 243 5.77 8.97 16.59
CA LEU A 243 4.74 7.98 16.90
C LEU A 243 4.93 7.33 18.29
N LEU A 244 6.18 7.02 18.66
CA LEU A 244 6.49 6.50 19.99
C LEU A 244 6.11 7.48 21.11
N ASP A 245 6.24 8.78 20.89
CA ASP A 245 5.89 9.81 21.87
C ASP A 245 4.36 9.91 22.02
N GLU A 246 3.61 9.85 20.92
CA GLU A 246 2.14 9.80 20.96
C GLU A 246 1.63 8.51 21.64
N ILE A 247 2.19 7.35 21.32
CA ILE A 247 1.83 6.08 21.98
C ILE A 247 2.13 6.12 23.48
N ARG A 248 3.21 6.80 23.90
CA ARG A 248 3.51 7.01 25.33
C ARG A 248 2.46 7.89 26.01
N ILE A 249 2.01 8.96 25.36
CA ILE A 249 0.94 9.82 25.86
C ILE A 249 -0.34 8.99 26.05
N LEU A 250 -0.79 8.29 25.01
CA LEU A 250 -1.99 7.44 25.06
C LEU A 250 -1.87 6.33 26.12
N MET A 251 -0.69 5.75 26.28
CA MET A 251 -0.42 4.77 27.34
C MET A 251 -0.53 5.37 28.75
N VAL A 252 -0.02 6.59 28.97
CA VAL A 252 -0.11 7.25 30.29
C VAL A 252 -1.56 7.61 30.57
N HIS A 253 -2.24 8.19 29.58
CA HIS A 253 -3.65 8.53 29.67
C HIS A 253 -4.50 7.31 30.04
N GLY A 254 -4.31 6.20 29.33
CA GLY A 254 -5.03 4.96 29.64
C GLY A 254 -4.69 4.37 31.00
N LEU A 255 -3.43 4.46 31.43
CA LEU A 255 -3.03 4.04 32.77
C LEU A 255 -3.74 4.86 33.86
N LEU A 256 -3.87 6.17 33.69
CA LEU A 256 -4.57 7.03 34.66
C LEU A 256 -6.05 6.65 34.79
N HIS A 257 -6.72 6.33 33.67
CA HIS A 257 -8.08 5.80 33.71
C HIS A 257 -8.17 4.49 34.52
N LEU A 258 -7.24 3.57 34.33
CA LEU A 258 -7.19 2.34 35.13
C LEU A 258 -6.92 2.57 36.63
N LEU A 259 -6.35 3.72 37.00
CA LEU A 259 -6.10 4.15 38.38
C LEU A 259 -7.24 4.99 38.99
N GLY A 260 -8.36 5.11 38.27
CA GLY A 260 -9.59 5.73 38.76
C GLY A 260 -9.68 7.24 38.46
N PHE A 261 -8.83 7.79 37.60
CA PHE A 261 -9.05 9.14 37.06
C PHE A 261 -10.10 9.07 35.95
N ASP A 262 -10.97 10.07 35.88
CA ASP A 262 -12.00 10.16 34.85
C ASP A 262 -12.27 11.62 34.53
N HIS A 263 -11.71 12.08 33.42
CA HIS A 263 -11.81 13.48 32.98
C HIS A 263 -13.20 13.84 32.45
N GLU A 264 -14.08 12.87 32.15
CA GLU A 264 -15.42 13.14 31.62
C GLU A 264 -16.43 13.57 32.71
N ILE A 265 -16.07 13.46 34.00
CA ILE A 265 -16.98 13.70 35.13
C ILE A 265 -17.20 15.20 35.42
N SER A 266 -16.12 16.00 35.44
CA SER A 266 -16.19 17.44 35.70
C SER A 266 -14.90 18.15 35.25
N GLU A 267 -14.97 19.48 35.07
CA GLU A 267 -13.79 20.32 34.78
C GLU A 267 -12.70 20.16 35.86
N GLU A 268 -13.07 19.94 37.13
CA GLU A 268 -12.07 19.66 38.17
C GLU A 268 -11.40 18.31 37.97
N ALA A 269 -12.14 17.28 37.54
CA ALA A 269 -11.59 15.95 37.29
C ALA A 269 -10.64 15.95 36.09
N GLU A 270 -11.01 16.68 35.04
CA GLU A 270 -10.17 16.95 33.88
C GLU A 270 -8.84 17.62 34.28
N ALA A 271 -8.89 18.70 35.05
CA ALA A 271 -7.69 19.40 35.52
C ALA A 271 -6.82 18.56 36.47
N GLU A 272 -7.43 17.72 37.31
CA GLU A 272 -6.70 16.78 38.17
C GLU A 272 -5.96 15.72 37.36
N MET A 273 -6.62 15.13 36.36
CA MET A 273 -6.04 14.12 35.47
C MET A 273 -4.95 14.71 34.56
N GLU A 274 -5.19 15.88 33.97
CA GLU A 274 -4.22 16.58 33.12
C GLU A 274 -2.92 16.86 33.87
N LYS A 275 -3.05 17.37 35.10
CA LYS A 275 -1.89 17.65 35.96
C LYS A 275 -1.08 16.38 36.25
N GLU A 276 -1.75 15.27 36.56
CA GLU A 276 -1.07 14.01 36.83
C GLU A 276 -0.41 13.44 35.57
N GLU A 277 -1.06 13.57 34.41
CA GLU A 277 -0.52 13.16 33.12
C GLU A 277 0.78 13.91 32.79
N GLU A 278 0.78 15.24 32.96
CA GLU A 278 1.99 16.03 32.79
C GLU A 278 3.11 15.66 33.76
N LEU A 279 2.77 15.38 35.02
CA LEU A 279 3.75 14.99 36.04
C LEU A 279 4.42 13.67 35.67
N LEU A 280 3.66 12.69 35.19
CA LEU A 280 4.18 11.40 34.74
C LEU A 280 5.09 11.55 33.52
N LEU A 281 4.64 12.26 32.49
CA LEU A 281 5.43 12.50 31.28
C LEU A 281 6.75 13.23 31.60
N LYS A 282 6.70 14.28 32.43
CA LYS A 282 7.89 15.03 32.88
C LYS A 282 8.84 14.17 33.71
N SER A 283 8.32 13.37 34.64
CA SER A 283 9.14 12.51 35.52
C SER A 283 9.87 11.41 34.75
N LEU A 284 9.26 10.92 33.66
CA LEU A 284 9.84 9.91 32.78
C LEU A 284 10.75 10.52 31.69
N GLY A 285 10.80 11.85 31.58
CA GLY A 285 11.56 12.56 30.55
C GLY A 285 11.02 12.34 29.14
N TRP A 286 9.73 12.03 29.01
CA TRP A 286 9.08 11.80 27.72
C TRP A 286 8.59 13.11 27.12
N LYS A 287 8.72 13.24 25.80
CA LYS A 287 8.32 14.45 25.07
C LYS A 287 6.84 14.39 24.74
N GLY A 288 6.14 15.50 24.90
CA GLY A 288 4.71 15.59 24.65
C GLY A 288 4.01 16.55 25.60
N LYS A 289 2.87 17.09 25.17
CA LYS A 289 1.87 17.63 26.09
C LYS A 289 0.88 16.49 26.39
N GLY A 290 0.18 16.57 27.52
CA GLY A 290 -0.84 15.57 27.82
C GLY A 290 -1.96 15.57 26.77
N LEU A 291 -2.71 14.47 26.65
CA LEU A 291 -3.80 14.28 25.70
C LEU A 291 -4.89 15.34 25.90
N ILE A 292 -5.23 15.63 27.16
CA ILE A 292 -6.21 16.65 27.55
C ILE A 292 -5.75 18.05 27.11
N GLN A 293 -4.53 18.45 27.50
CA GLN A 293 -3.94 19.73 27.07
C GLN A 293 -3.88 19.86 25.54
N SER A 294 -3.60 18.74 24.86
CA SER A 294 -3.53 18.70 23.39
C SER A 294 -4.90 18.84 22.74
N ALA A 295 -5.97 18.30 23.34
CA ALA A 295 -7.34 18.49 22.87
C ALA A 295 -7.77 19.96 23.03
N TYR A 296 -7.47 20.60 24.16
CA TYR A 296 -7.76 22.02 24.37
C TYR A 296 -7.01 22.94 23.39
N ASP A 297 -5.73 22.66 23.14
CA ASP A 297 -4.94 23.38 22.13
C ASP A 297 -5.53 23.21 20.72
N ALA A 298 -6.05 22.02 20.38
CA ALA A 298 -6.68 21.77 19.08
C ALA A 298 -8.00 22.55 18.92
N GLU A 299 -8.85 22.57 19.95
CA GLU A 299 -10.13 23.32 19.94
C GLU A 299 -9.93 24.84 19.90
N THR A 300 -8.91 25.34 20.61
CA THR A 300 -8.57 26.78 20.60
C THR A 300 -7.92 27.21 19.30
N ASN A 301 -7.05 26.39 18.70
CA ASN A 301 -6.43 26.69 17.41
C ASN A 301 -7.39 26.49 16.22
N ALA A 302 -8.41 25.64 16.32
CA ALA A 302 -9.46 25.50 15.29
C ALA A 302 -10.26 26.79 15.05
N ASN A 303 -10.27 27.71 16.04
CA ASN A 303 -10.91 29.02 15.94
C ASN A 303 -9.99 30.15 15.40
N SER A 304 -8.71 29.86 15.11
CA SER A 304 -7.78 30.85 14.57
C SER A 304 -6.86 30.26 13.49
N HIS A 305 -7.19 30.57 12.24
CA HIS A 305 -6.37 30.50 11.02
C HIS A 305 -6.24 29.17 10.26
N GLU A 306 -6.84 29.18 9.06
CA GLU A 306 -6.23 28.68 7.82
C GLU A 306 -4.83 29.29 7.63
N GLU A 307 -3.75 28.54 7.87
CA GLU A 307 -2.48 28.79 7.20
C GLU A 307 -1.75 27.48 6.86
N LYS A 308 -1.34 27.38 5.60
CA LYS A 308 -0.61 26.27 4.99
C LYS A 308 0.79 26.16 5.61
N ALA A 309 1.08 25.05 6.28
CA ALA A 309 2.45 24.67 6.62
C ALA A 309 3.12 23.97 5.42
N ASP A 310 4.40 24.28 5.22
CA ASP A 310 5.27 23.76 4.16
C ASP A 310 5.70 22.31 4.49
N ASP A 311 4.96 21.33 3.98
CA ASP A 311 5.11 19.87 4.23
C ASP A 311 6.39 19.23 3.64
N ARG A 312 7.42 20.00 3.30
CA ARG A 312 8.54 19.50 2.47
C ARG A 312 9.67 18.78 3.21
N LYS A 313 9.56 18.53 4.52
CA LYS A 313 10.63 17.83 5.26
C LYS A 313 10.15 17.06 6.49
N LYS A 314 9.47 15.92 6.34
CA LYS A 314 9.53 14.85 7.35
C LYS A 314 9.51 13.48 6.67
N GLU A 315 10.70 12.95 6.39
CA GLU A 315 10.88 11.51 6.14
C GLU A 315 10.45 10.77 7.42
N GLY A 316 9.34 10.03 7.39
CA GLY A 316 9.03 9.13 8.51
C GLY A 316 7.64 8.54 8.62
N HIS A 317 6.57 9.19 8.19
CA HIS A 317 5.26 8.89 8.78
C HIS A 317 4.24 8.31 7.79
N LEU A 318 3.34 7.48 8.32
CA LEU A 318 2.24 6.75 7.64
C LEU A 318 2.60 5.39 7.01
N ARG A 319 3.28 4.48 7.75
CA ARG A 319 3.64 3.12 7.27
C ARG A 319 2.61 2.00 7.48
N PHE A 320 1.54 2.26 8.24
CA PHE A 320 0.66 1.19 8.74
C PHE A 320 -0.74 1.16 8.13
N TYR A 321 -1.03 2.01 7.14
CA TYR A 321 -2.36 2.07 6.56
C TYR A 321 -2.63 0.90 5.64
N LYS A 322 -3.79 0.28 5.83
CA LYS A 322 -4.43 -0.55 4.80
C LYS A 322 -4.63 0.31 3.55
N PRO A 323 -4.06 -0.05 2.40
CA PRO A 323 -4.11 0.82 1.24
C PRO A 323 -5.54 1.11 0.81
N LYS A 324 -5.82 2.38 0.53
CA LYS A 324 -7.13 2.83 0.05
C LYS A 324 -7.49 2.23 -1.31
N PHE A 325 -6.47 1.87 -2.09
CA PHE A 325 -6.62 1.34 -3.45
C PHE A 325 -5.88 0.01 -3.62
N ASN A 326 -6.45 -0.89 -4.42
CA ASN A 326 -5.80 -2.14 -4.81
C ASN A 326 -4.81 -1.94 -5.97
N TYR A 327 -5.07 -0.95 -6.83
CA TYR A 327 -4.22 -0.65 -7.99
C TYR A 327 -3.94 0.84 -8.14
N ILE A 328 -2.72 1.13 -8.62
CA ILE A 328 -2.33 2.45 -9.12
C ILE A 328 -2.03 2.31 -10.60
N PHE A 329 -2.82 2.96 -11.44
CA PHE A 329 -2.56 3.09 -12.86
C PHE A 329 -1.73 4.34 -13.12
N CYS A 330 -0.53 4.17 -13.67
CA CYS A 330 0.43 5.26 -13.83
C CYS A 330 0.82 5.40 -15.30
N ASP A 331 0.71 6.61 -15.82
CA ASP A 331 1.37 6.98 -17.08
C ASP A 331 2.90 7.07 -16.91
N MET A 332 3.61 7.10 -18.04
CA MET A 332 5.06 7.26 -18.11
C MET A 332 5.54 8.67 -18.49
N ASP A 333 5.45 9.05 -19.77
CA ASP A 333 6.09 10.25 -20.29
C ASP A 333 5.34 11.50 -19.82
N GLY A 334 6.00 12.38 -19.06
CA GLY A 334 5.30 13.55 -18.48
C GLY A 334 4.63 13.27 -17.14
N THR A 335 4.64 12.01 -16.70
CA THR A 335 4.09 11.58 -15.40
C THR A 335 5.16 10.91 -14.53
N LEU A 336 5.48 9.63 -14.76
CA LEU A 336 6.52 8.90 -14.01
C LEU A 336 7.94 9.33 -14.42
N LEU A 337 8.10 9.65 -15.70
CA LEU A 337 9.33 10.19 -16.27
C LEU A 337 9.32 11.71 -16.19
N ASN A 338 10.40 12.26 -15.64
CA ASN A 338 10.64 13.70 -15.60
C ASN A 338 10.95 14.27 -17.00
N SER A 339 11.15 15.59 -17.10
CA SER A 339 11.49 16.28 -18.36
C SER A 339 12.78 15.75 -19.04
N LYS A 340 13.63 15.04 -18.32
CA LYS A 340 14.86 14.39 -18.82
C LYS A 340 14.65 12.93 -19.22
N SER A 341 13.40 12.46 -19.28
CA SER A 341 13.04 11.07 -19.55
C SER A 341 13.67 10.07 -18.56
N GLN A 342 13.74 10.45 -17.29
CA GLN A 342 14.30 9.64 -16.20
C GLN A 342 13.28 9.43 -15.08
N ILE A 343 13.34 8.27 -14.44
CA ILE A 343 12.60 8.01 -13.19
C ILE A 343 13.49 8.47 -12.04
N SER A 344 12.98 9.37 -11.19
CA SER A 344 13.70 9.82 -10.01
C SER A 344 13.82 8.70 -8.97
N SER A 345 14.82 8.80 -8.09
CA SER A 345 14.96 7.87 -6.97
C SER A 345 13.78 7.95 -5.99
N VAL A 346 13.14 9.11 -5.89
CA VAL A 346 11.97 9.35 -5.02
C VAL A 346 10.74 8.64 -5.58
N ASN A 347 10.42 8.82 -6.86
CA ASN A 347 9.35 8.08 -7.54
C ASN A 347 9.59 6.56 -7.47
N ALA A 348 10.83 6.13 -7.71
CA ALA A 348 11.16 4.70 -7.64
C ALA A 348 10.95 4.12 -6.23
N ARG A 349 11.33 4.86 -5.17
CA ARG A 349 11.10 4.44 -3.79
C ARG A 349 9.60 4.36 -3.48
N ALA A 350 8.83 5.38 -3.87
CA ALA A 350 7.39 5.41 -3.64
C ALA A 350 6.66 4.23 -4.32
N LEU A 351 7.06 3.87 -5.55
CA LEU A 351 6.49 2.71 -6.23
C LEU A 351 6.85 1.39 -5.53
N LYS A 352 8.09 1.21 -5.05
CA LYS A 352 8.48 0.03 -4.26
C LYS A 352 7.68 -0.07 -2.98
N GLU A 353 7.47 1.06 -2.32
CA GLU A 353 6.70 1.16 -1.07
C GLU A 353 5.22 0.85 -1.28
N ALA A 354 4.61 1.34 -2.37
CA ALA A 354 3.25 0.98 -2.74
C ALA A 354 3.10 -0.54 -2.93
N VAL A 355 4.06 -1.16 -3.63
CA VAL A 355 4.07 -2.61 -3.84
C VAL A 355 4.29 -3.39 -2.54
N SER A 356 5.20 -2.96 -1.66
CA SER A 356 5.45 -3.65 -0.38
C SER A 356 4.22 -3.65 0.54
N ARG A 357 3.37 -2.63 0.41
CA ARG A 357 2.10 -2.49 1.13
C ARG A 357 0.91 -3.17 0.45
N GLY A 358 1.14 -3.92 -0.63
CA GLY A 358 0.11 -4.69 -1.31
C GLY A 358 -0.64 -3.96 -2.42
N VAL A 359 -0.28 -2.71 -2.73
CA VAL A 359 -0.85 -1.97 -3.87
C VAL A 359 -0.14 -2.37 -5.16
N LYS A 360 -0.92 -2.78 -6.17
CA LYS A 360 -0.35 -3.16 -7.46
C LYS A 360 -0.23 -1.95 -8.37
N VAL A 361 1.00 -1.61 -8.73
CA VAL A 361 1.25 -0.58 -9.74
C VAL A 361 1.11 -1.19 -11.14
N VAL A 362 0.34 -0.55 -12.01
CA VAL A 362 0.10 -0.95 -13.40
C VAL A 362 0.44 0.21 -14.32
N ILE A 363 1.31 -0.04 -15.30
CA ILE A 363 1.68 0.99 -16.28
C ILE A 363 0.61 1.08 -17.39
N ALA A 364 0.19 2.30 -17.70
CA ALA A 364 -0.72 2.63 -18.80
C ALA A 364 -0.10 3.70 -19.70
N THR A 365 0.42 3.33 -20.87
CA THR A 365 1.29 4.22 -21.67
C THR A 365 1.08 4.09 -23.18
N GLY A 366 1.52 5.11 -23.92
CA GLY A 366 1.66 5.08 -25.39
C GLY A 366 2.85 4.26 -25.88
N LYS A 367 3.79 3.91 -25.00
CA LYS A 367 5.00 3.16 -25.33
C LYS A 367 4.77 1.67 -25.55
N ALA A 368 5.71 1.02 -26.25
CA ALA A 368 5.78 -0.44 -26.30
C ALA A 368 6.27 -1.02 -24.97
N ARG A 369 5.82 -2.23 -24.63
CA ARG A 369 6.19 -2.91 -23.37
C ARG A 369 7.70 -3.04 -23.15
N PRO A 370 8.52 -3.38 -24.16
CA PRO A 370 9.97 -3.44 -23.97
C PRO A 370 10.60 -2.09 -23.59
N ALA A 371 10.06 -0.97 -24.08
CA ALA A 371 10.52 0.37 -23.73
C ALA A 371 10.28 0.68 -22.24
N VAL A 372 9.11 0.28 -21.74
CA VAL A 372 8.75 0.38 -20.31
C VAL A 372 9.71 -0.44 -19.46
N ILE A 373 9.90 -1.72 -19.80
CA ILE A 373 10.79 -2.62 -19.07
C ILE A 373 12.23 -2.09 -19.05
N SER A 374 12.73 -1.60 -20.19
CA SER A 374 14.06 -1.00 -20.31
C SER A 374 14.24 0.21 -19.38
N SER A 375 13.22 1.06 -19.30
CA SER A 375 13.23 2.28 -18.48
C SER A 375 13.20 1.95 -16.99
N LEU A 376 12.31 1.04 -16.57
CA LEU A 376 12.16 0.65 -15.16
C LEU A 376 13.32 -0.23 -14.66
N LYS A 377 14.00 -0.96 -15.56
CA LYS A 377 15.20 -1.74 -15.21
C LYS A 377 16.34 -0.87 -14.70
N MET A 378 16.46 0.37 -15.17
CA MET A 378 17.54 1.28 -14.76
C MET A 378 17.44 1.73 -13.30
N VAL A 379 16.25 1.62 -12.71
CA VAL A 379 15.96 2.00 -11.32
C VAL A 379 15.54 0.79 -10.47
N ASP A 380 15.87 -0.42 -10.93
CA ASP A 380 15.58 -1.67 -10.21
C ASP A 380 14.09 -1.84 -9.87
N LEU A 381 13.23 -1.44 -10.81
CA LEU A 381 11.77 -1.63 -10.78
C LEU A 381 11.28 -2.67 -11.79
N ALA A 382 12.19 -3.27 -12.55
CA ALA A 382 11.85 -4.33 -13.50
C ALA A 382 12.26 -5.72 -12.97
N GLY A 383 11.49 -6.74 -13.32
CA GLY A 383 11.78 -8.13 -12.96
C GLY A 383 10.64 -8.78 -12.19
N LYS A 384 10.86 -10.01 -11.72
CA LYS A 384 9.82 -10.83 -11.07
C LYS A 384 9.23 -10.15 -9.82
N ASP A 385 10.08 -9.45 -9.07
CA ASP A 385 9.74 -8.77 -7.83
C ASP A 385 9.64 -7.23 -8.04
N GLY A 386 9.69 -6.78 -9.29
CA GLY A 386 9.56 -5.38 -9.67
C GLY A 386 8.13 -4.97 -10.01
N VAL A 387 7.95 -3.67 -10.27
CA VAL A 387 6.69 -3.09 -10.74
C VAL A 387 6.31 -3.64 -12.12
N VAL A 388 7.28 -3.83 -13.02
CA VAL A 388 7.03 -4.28 -14.40
C VAL A 388 7.92 -5.45 -14.82
N SER A 389 7.36 -6.34 -15.63
CA SER A 389 8.04 -7.48 -16.23
C SER A 389 7.25 -7.99 -17.43
N GLU A 390 7.79 -9.00 -18.11
CA GLU A 390 7.05 -9.75 -19.13
C GLU A 390 5.81 -10.50 -18.60
N PHE A 391 5.66 -10.59 -17.28
CA PHE A 391 4.51 -11.23 -16.62
C PHE A 391 3.60 -10.24 -15.89
N SER A 392 3.95 -8.96 -15.90
CA SER A 392 3.15 -7.92 -15.24
C SER A 392 1.97 -7.49 -16.13
N PRO A 393 0.80 -7.21 -15.54
CA PRO A 393 -0.30 -6.59 -16.28
C PRO A 393 0.08 -5.18 -16.74
N GLY A 394 -0.60 -4.67 -17.77
CA GLY A 394 -0.36 -3.32 -18.27
C GLY A 394 -1.14 -2.99 -19.53
N VAL A 395 -1.23 -1.68 -19.80
CA VAL A 395 -1.89 -1.10 -20.96
C VAL A 395 -0.83 -0.39 -21.79
N PHE A 396 -0.60 -0.84 -23.02
CA PHE A 396 0.50 -0.39 -23.87
C PHE A 396 -0.02 0.09 -25.22
N LEU A 397 0.81 0.87 -25.91
CA LEU A 397 0.46 1.47 -27.21
C LEU A 397 -0.92 2.14 -27.14
N GLN A 398 -1.18 2.92 -26.08
CA GLN A 398 -2.43 3.66 -25.89
C GLN A 398 -3.69 2.76 -25.83
N GLY A 399 -3.54 1.55 -25.28
CA GLY A 399 -4.64 0.60 -25.14
C GLY A 399 -4.84 -0.33 -26.33
N LEU A 400 -3.97 -0.26 -27.34
CA LEU A 400 -3.97 -1.21 -28.46
C LEU A 400 -3.49 -2.61 -28.04
N LEU A 401 -2.69 -2.69 -26.97
CA LEU A 401 -2.28 -3.95 -26.35
C LEU A 401 -2.58 -3.89 -24.86
N VAL A 402 -3.26 -4.91 -24.37
CA VAL A 402 -3.55 -5.04 -22.93
C VAL A 402 -3.11 -6.42 -22.48
N TYR A 403 -2.33 -6.45 -21.40
CA TYR A 403 -1.86 -7.66 -20.75
C TYR A 403 -2.46 -7.78 -19.36
N GLY A 404 -3.01 -8.95 -19.06
CA GLY A 404 -3.62 -9.33 -17.79
C GLY A 404 -2.66 -10.06 -16.86
N ARG A 405 -3.22 -10.91 -16.00
CA ARG A 405 -2.44 -11.68 -15.02
C ARG A 405 -1.40 -12.55 -15.72
N GLN A 406 -0.21 -12.64 -15.14
CA GLN A 406 0.90 -13.43 -15.66
C GLN A 406 1.33 -13.04 -17.09
N GLY A 407 1.08 -11.79 -17.51
CA GLY A 407 1.47 -11.29 -18.82
C GLY A 407 0.65 -11.88 -19.96
N ARG A 408 -0.52 -12.45 -19.69
CA ARG A 408 -1.42 -12.94 -20.73
C ARG A 408 -1.95 -11.78 -21.55
N GLU A 409 -1.79 -11.83 -22.88
CA GLU A 409 -2.46 -10.89 -23.78
C GLU A 409 -3.97 -11.09 -23.70
N ILE A 410 -4.70 -10.06 -23.25
CA ILE A 410 -6.17 -10.07 -23.13
C ILE A 410 -6.83 -9.33 -24.28
N PHE A 411 -6.13 -8.36 -24.87
CA PHE A 411 -6.63 -7.58 -25.98
C PHE A 411 -5.50 -7.14 -26.89
N ARG A 412 -5.78 -7.16 -28.19
CA ARG A 412 -4.94 -6.62 -29.25
C ARG A 412 -5.83 -5.97 -30.30
N ARG A 413 -5.45 -4.77 -30.74
CA ARG A 413 -6.03 -4.12 -31.91
C ARG A 413 -4.95 -3.76 -32.92
N ASN A 414 -5.12 -4.29 -34.13
CA ASN A 414 -4.25 -3.99 -35.26
C ASN A 414 -4.84 -2.89 -36.13
N LEU A 415 -3.96 -2.16 -36.81
CA LEU A 415 -4.32 -1.20 -37.85
C LEU A 415 -4.78 -1.95 -39.10
N ASP A 416 -5.76 -1.36 -39.80
CA ASP A 416 -6.29 -1.93 -41.04
C ASP A 416 -5.13 -2.20 -42.01
N PRO A 417 -4.94 -3.45 -42.49
CA PRO A 417 -3.85 -3.80 -43.39
C PRO A 417 -3.78 -2.95 -44.66
N ASN A 418 -4.91 -2.44 -45.15
CA ASN A 418 -4.95 -1.54 -46.30
C ASN A 418 -4.39 -0.16 -45.93
N VAL A 419 -4.74 0.37 -44.75
CA VAL A 419 -4.16 1.62 -44.25
C VAL A 419 -2.66 1.46 -44.02
N CYS A 420 -2.20 0.32 -43.46
CA CYS A 420 -0.78 0.01 -43.33
C CYS A 420 -0.07 0.02 -44.69
N ARG A 421 -0.68 -0.65 -45.70
CA ARG A 421 -0.14 -0.72 -47.05
C ARG A 421 -0.02 0.68 -47.67
N GLU A 422 -1.10 1.45 -47.64
CA GLU A 422 -1.13 2.82 -48.14
C GLU A 422 -0.07 3.68 -47.45
N ALA A 423 0.07 3.59 -46.13
CA ALA A 423 1.05 4.35 -45.36
C ALA A 423 2.49 3.98 -45.72
N CYS A 424 2.79 2.69 -45.85
CA CYS A 424 4.13 2.23 -46.21
C CYS A 424 4.49 2.60 -47.66
N LEU A 425 3.54 2.52 -48.59
CA LEU A 425 3.74 2.94 -49.98
C LEU A 425 3.97 4.46 -50.07
N TYR A 426 3.11 5.25 -49.42
CA TYR A 426 3.27 6.70 -49.36
C TYR A 426 4.63 7.09 -48.78
N SER A 427 5.02 6.48 -47.66
CA SER A 427 6.32 6.68 -47.02
C SER A 427 7.46 6.42 -48.00
N TRP A 428 7.43 5.27 -48.69
CA TRP A 428 8.47 4.85 -49.63
C TRP A 428 8.57 5.75 -50.86
N GLU A 429 7.42 6.15 -51.43
CA GLU A 429 7.32 6.98 -52.64
C GLU A 429 7.75 8.42 -52.36
N ASN A 430 7.31 8.99 -51.23
CA ASN A 430 7.58 10.39 -50.86
C ASN A 430 8.86 10.56 -50.02
N LYS A 431 9.57 9.47 -49.72
CA LYS A 431 10.80 9.47 -48.90
C LYS A 431 10.62 10.11 -47.51
N VAL A 432 9.46 9.87 -46.91
CA VAL A 432 9.15 10.29 -45.54
C VAL A 432 9.40 9.10 -44.60
N PRO A 433 10.32 9.19 -43.62
CA PRO A 433 10.57 8.09 -42.70
C PRO A 433 9.32 7.63 -41.94
N LEU A 434 9.18 6.32 -41.79
CA LEU A 434 8.05 5.70 -41.11
C LEU A 434 8.50 4.55 -40.22
N ILE A 435 7.90 4.44 -39.04
CA ILE A 435 8.06 3.30 -38.14
C ILE A 435 6.71 2.62 -37.93
N ALA A 436 6.68 1.31 -38.14
CA ALA A 436 5.55 0.44 -37.81
C ALA A 436 5.81 -0.30 -36.49
N PHE A 437 4.84 -0.27 -35.59
CA PHE A 437 4.89 -0.98 -34.32
C PHE A 437 4.19 -2.33 -34.45
N THR A 438 4.90 -3.41 -34.13
CA THR A 438 4.42 -4.80 -34.10
C THR A 438 4.76 -5.43 -32.76
N LYS A 439 3.86 -5.27 -31.80
CA LYS A 439 3.93 -5.77 -30.43
C LYS A 439 5.19 -5.29 -29.70
N ASP A 440 6.23 -6.11 -29.71
CA ASP A 440 7.49 -5.90 -29.00
C ASP A 440 8.60 -5.38 -29.93
N ARG A 441 8.28 -5.15 -31.21
CA ARG A 441 9.24 -4.76 -32.27
C ARG A 441 8.79 -3.49 -32.98
N CYS A 442 9.78 -2.75 -33.50
CA CYS A 442 9.59 -1.62 -34.38
C CYS A 442 10.24 -1.93 -35.74
N LEU A 443 9.57 -1.61 -36.84
CA LEU A 443 10.04 -1.87 -38.19
C LEU A 443 10.07 -0.56 -38.98
N THR A 444 11.04 -0.39 -39.86
CA THR A 444 11.18 0.82 -40.70
C THR A 444 11.61 0.43 -42.11
N LEU A 445 11.42 1.32 -43.08
CA LEU A 445 12.01 1.21 -44.43
C LEU A 445 13.28 2.07 -44.59
N PHE A 446 13.65 2.81 -43.54
CA PHE A 446 14.65 3.88 -43.61
C PHE A 446 15.73 3.70 -42.55
N ASP A 447 16.96 3.93 -42.97
CA ASP A 447 18.08 4.27 -42.09
C ASP A 447 18.12 5.81 -42.00
N ASP A 448 17.55 6.37 -40.93
CA ASP A 448 17.37 7.81 -40.79
C ASP A 448 17.57 8.25 -39.31
N PRO A 449 18.28 9.35 -39.04
CA PRO A 449 18.47 9.85 -37.67
C PRO A 449 17.16 10.10 -36.90
N LEU A 450 16.09 10.50 -37.57
CA LEU A 450 14.77 10.68 -36.94
C LEU A 450 14.22 9.33 -36.48
N VAL A 451 14.45 8.25 -37.23
CA VAL A 451 14.04 6.89 -36.83
C VAL A 451 14.77 6.45 -35.56
N ASP A 452 16.07 6.71 -35.49
CA ASP A 452 16.89 6.39 -34.31
C ASP A 452 16.52 7.22 -33.06
N SER A 453 15.88 8.39 -33.24
CA SER A 453 15.47 9.26 -32.13
C SER A 453 14.46 8.58 -31.18
N LEU A 454 13.54 7.76 -31.70
CA LEU A 454 12.59 7.00 -30.90
C LEU A 454 13.27 5.99 -29.97
N HIS A 455 14.34 5.36 -30.45
CA HIS A 455 15.13 4.44 -29.65
C HIS A 455 15.98 5.18 -28.59
N THR A 456 16.65 6.25 -28.99
CA THR A 456 17.64 6.93 -28.15
C THR A 456 17.00 7.84 -27.10
N VAL A 457 15.93 8.56 -27.46
CA VAL A 457 15.21 9.51 -26.60
C VAL A 457 14.09 8.80 -25.84
N TYR A 458 13.21 8.12 -26.57
CA TYR A 458 11.98 7.54 -26.01
C TYR A 458 12.11 6.07 -25.57
N ARG A 459 13.31 5.48 -25.71
CA ARG A 459 13.66 4.12 -25.30
C ARG A 459 12.89 3.01 -26.02
N GLU A 460 12.26 3.32 -27.15
CA GLU A 460 11.56 2.31 -27.95
C GLU A 460 12.53 1.25 -28.49
N PRO A 461 12.05 0.04 -28.84
CA PRO A 461 12.86 -0.93 -29.55
C PRO A 461 13.53 -0.29 -30.77
N LYS A 462 14.81 -0.59 -30.99
CA LYS A 462 15.51 -0.11 -32.18
C LYS A 462 14.77 -0.64 -33.41
N ALA A 463 14.40 0.27 -34.32
CA ALA A 463 13.67 -0.10 -35.51
C ALA A 463 14.51 -1.00 -36.42
N GLU A 464 13.95 -2.14 -36.82
CA GLU A 464 14.57 -3.05 -37.76
C GLU A 464 14.33 -2.55 -39.19
N ILE A 465 15.40 -2.36 -39.95
CA ILE A 465 15.31 -1.88 -41.33
C ILE A 465 14.88 -3.03 -42.24
N MET A 466 13.70 -2.88 -42.84
CA MET A 466 13.10 -3.83 -43.75
C MET A 466 13.50 -3.50 -45.20
N PRO A 467 13.80 -4.51 -46.04
CA PRO A 467 14.34 -4.28 -47.38
C PRO A 467 13.30 -3.77 -48.40
N SER A 468 12.00 -3.89 -48.11
CA SER A 468 10.93 -3.38 -48.97
C SER A 468 9.61 -3.30 -48.21
N VAL A 469 8.65 -2.57 -48.80
CA VAL A 469 7.27 -2.47 -48.30
C VAL A 469 6.64 -3.84 -48.10
N ASP A 470 6.80 -4.77 -49.05
CA ASP A 470 6.22 -6.11 -48.93
C ASP A 470 6.81 -6.91 -47.77
N HIS A 471 8.11 -6.75 -47.49
CA HIS A 471 8.73 -7.41 -46.34
C HIS A 471 8.25 -6.81 -45.01
N LEU A 472 8.04 -5.50 -44.95
CA LEU A 472 7.47 -4.83 -43.77
C LEU A 472 6.01 -5.29 -43.56
N LEU A 473 5.18 -5.29 -44.61
CA LEU A 473 3.78 -5.73 -44.53
C LEU A 473 3.62 -7.24 -44.31
N ALA A 474 4.64 -8.05 -44.62
CA ALA A 474 4.67 -9.46 -44.26
C ALA A 474 4.82 -9.69 -42.76
N ALA A 475 5.26 -8.67 -42.00
CA ALA A 475 5.12 -8.68 -40.55
C ALA A 475 3.63 -8.62 -40.22
N VAL A 476 3.10 -9.73 -39.71
CA VAL A 476 1.74 -9.79 -39.18
C VAL A 476 1.61 -8.87 -37.97
N ASP A 477 0.43 -8.28 -37.82
CA ASP A 477 0.00 -7.53 -36.63
C ASP A 477 0.70 -6.18 -36.40
N ILE A 478 0.55 -5.22 -37.32
CA ILE A 478 0.93 -3.82 -37.09
C ILE A 478 -0.16 -3.16 -36.24
N GLN A 479 0.18 -2.64 -35.05
CA GLN A 479 -0.77 -1.94 -34.18
C GLN A 479 -0.89 -0.46 -34.54
N LYS A 480 0.22 0.20 -34.86
CA LYS A 480 0.25 1.60 -35.28
C LYS A 480 1.43 1.89 -36.20
N VAL A 481 1.35 2.99 -36.93
CA VAL A 481 2.47 3.54 -37.69
C VAL A 481 2.70 4.99 -37.30
N ILE A 482 3.95 5.43 -37.35
CA ILE A 482 4.36 6.80 -37.07
C ILE A 482 5.15 7.32 -38.27
N PHE A 483 4.71 8.43 -38.86
CA PHE A 483 5.51 9.21 -39.79
C PHE A 483 6.36 10.22 -39.01
N LEU A 484 7.59 10.39 -39.46
CA LEU A 484 8.56 11.32 -38.86
C LEU A 484 8.94 12.37 -39.90
N ASP A 485 8.74 13.64 -39.55
CA ASP A 485 9.07 14.78 -40.40
C ASP A 485 9.22 16.03 -39.51
N THR A 486 9.72 17.13 -40.06
CA THR A 486 9.68 18.44 -39.40
C THR A 486 8.27 18.79 -38.91
N SER A 487 8.18 19.51 -37.78
CA SER A 487 6.89 19.97 -37.24
C SER A 487 6.01 20.69 -38.28
N ALA A 488 6.65 21.48 -39.16
CA ALA A 488 5.98 22.14 -40.28
C ALA A 488 5.46 21.11 -41.31
N GLY A 489 6.28 20.14 -41.71
CA GLY A 489 5.90 19.07 -42.63
C GLY A 489 4.72 18.23 -42.11
N VAL A 490 4.77 17.83 -40.83
CA VAL A 490 3.68 17.11 -40.17
C VAL A 490 2.38 17.93 -40.22
N THR A 491 2.44 19.18 -39.77
CA THR A 491 1.24 20.02 -39.61
C THR A 491 0.63 20.45 -40.94
N THR A 492 1.46 20.75 -41.94
CA THR A 492 0.98 21.33 -43.21
C THR A 492 0.72 20.28 -44.29
N THR A 493 1.40 19.13 -44.25
CA THR A 493 1.35 18.12 -45.32
C THR A 493 0.78 16.80 -44.83
N LEU A 494 1.45 16.14 -43.87
CA LEU A 494 1.10 14.77 -43.48
C LEU A 494 -0.26 14.70 -42.79
N ARG A 495 -0.51 15.57 -41.80
CA ARG A 495 -1.74 15.53 -41.01
C ARG A 495 -2.98 15.81 -41.86
N PRO A 496 -3.06 16.87 -42.70
CA PRO A 496 -4.20 17.08 -43.57
C PRO A 496 -4.43 15.93 -44.55
N TYR A 497 -3.36 15.43 -45.18
CA TYR A 497 -3.45 14.32 -46.13
C TYR A 497 -3.99 13.05 -45.47
N TRP A 498 -3.40 12.64 -44.35
CA TRP A 498 -3.80 11.41 -43.68
C TRP A 498 -5.16 11.51 -43.00
N SER A 499 -5.55 12.69 -42.52
CA SER A 499 -6.90 12.89 -41.99
C SER A 499 -7.97 12.65 -43.05
N GLU A 500 -7.72 13.08 -44.29
CA GLU A 500 -8.62 12.83 -45.43
C GLU A 500 -8.48 11.40 -45.98
N ALA A 501 -7.28 10.82 -45.99
CA ALA A 501 -7.04 9.48 -46.53
C ALA A 501 -7.58 8.37 -45.62
N THR A 502 -7.42 8.49 -44.29
CA THR A 502 -7.90 7.46 -43.36
C THR A 502 -9.41 7.52 -43.16
N ARG A 503 -10.02 8.72 -43.18
CA ARG A 503 -11.45 8.95 -42.87
C ARG A 503 -11.89 8.19 -41.62
N ASP A 504 -12.76 7.20 -41.81
CA ASP A 504 -13.38 6.34 -40.81
C ASP A 504 -12.70 4.96 -40.69
N ARG A 505 -11.51 4.77 -41.28
CA ARG A 505 -10.71 3.53 -41.17
C ARG A 505 -9.66 3.59 -40.06
N ALA A 506 -9.13 4.76 -39.74
CA ALA A 506 -8.10 4.96 -38.72
C ALA A 506 -8.15 6.38 -38.16
N THR A 507 -7.61 6.56 -36.96
CA THR A 507 -7.48 7.85 -36.28
C THR A 507 -6.07 8.38 -36.46
N VAL A 508 -5.98 9.69 -36.74
CA VAL A 508 -4.71 10.42 -36.86
C VAL A 508 -4.47 11.19 -35.57
N VAL A 509 -3.34 10.93 -34.91
CA VAL A 509 -2.95 11.52 -33.62
C VAL A 509 -1.58 12.18 -33.77
N GLN A 510 -1.38 13.32 -33.10
CA GLN A 510 -0.09 14.02 -33.08
C GLN A 510 0.17 14.42 -31.62
N ALA A 511 0.92 13.58 -30.91
CA ALA A 511 1.34 13.87 -29.53
C ALA A 511 2.63 14.71 -29.50
N VAL A 512 3.56 14.44 -30.42
CA VAL A 512 4.83 15.15 -30.54
C VAL A 512 4.81 15.95 -31.87
N PRO A 513 5.26 17.22 -31.91
CA PRO A 513 5.09 18.08 -33.08
C PRO A 513 5.63 17.49 -34.40
N ASP A 514 6.73 16.76 -34.36
CA ASP A 514 7.46 16.14 -35.48
C ASP A 514 7.05 14.67 -35.75
N MET A 515 6.00 14.17 -35.09
CA MET A 515 5.52 12.79 -35.24
C MET A 515 4.02 12.75 -35.54
N LEU A 516 3.63 12.07 -36.62
CA LEU A 516 2.23 11.79 -36.94
C LEU A 516 1.94 10.30 -36.74
N GLU A 517 1.07 9.98 -35.79
CA GLU A 517 0.64 8.62 -35.52
C GLU A 517 -0.67 8.30 -36.27
N ILE A 518 -0.73 7.11 -36.86
CA ILE A 518 -1.96 6.51 -37.37
C ILE A 518 -2.25 5.27 -36.54
N VAL A 519 -3.41 5.31 -35.87
CA VAL A 519 -3.86 4.27 -34.94
C VAL A 519 -5.25 3.76 -35.32
N PRO A 520 -5.61 2.52 -34.93
CA PRO A 520 -6.96 1.99 -35.09
C PRO A 520 -8.00 2.84 -34.36
N ILE A 521 -9.25 2.76 -34.82
CA ILE A 521 -10.37 3.46 -34.18
C ILE A 521 -10.81 2.71 -32.91
N GLY A 522 -11.19 3.49 -31.90
CA GLY A 522 -11.99 3.02 -30.76
C GLY A 522 -11.19 2.41 -29.62
N THR A 523 -9.95 2.85 -29.40
CA THR A 523 -9.10 2.43 -28.27
C THR A 523 -8.44 3.64 -27.62
N SER A 524 -8.25 3.53 -26.31
CA SER A 524 -7.68 4.57 -25.44
C SER A 524 -7.03 3.90 -24.23
N LYS A 525 -6.26 4.66 -23.43
CA LYS A 525 -5.77 4.15 -22.13
C LYS A 525 -6.95 3.79 -21.23
N GLY A 526 -7.97 4.63 -21.11
CA GLY A 526 -9.15 4.38 -20.28
C GLY A 526 -9.91 3.10 -20.65
N SER A 527 -10.19 2.88 -21.94
CA SER A 527 -10.81 1.63 -22.41
C SER A 527 -9.91 0.40 -22.17
N GLY A 528 -8.60 0.54 -22.32
CA GLY A 528 -7.62 -0.50 -21.97
C GLY A 528 -7.60 -0.84 -20.47
N VAL A 529 -7.61 0.18 -19.61
CA VAL A 529 -7.69 0.03 -18.15
C VAL A 529 -8.99 -0.66 -17.75
N LYS A 530 -10.13 -0.26 -18.34
CA LYS A 530 -11.42 -0.91 -18.10
C LYS A 530 -11.38 -2.40 -18.45
N MET A 531 -10.89 -2.77 -19.65
CA MET A 531 -10.75 -4.17 -20.05
C MET A 531 -9.85 -4.96 -19.09
N LEU A 532 -8.78 -4.33 -18.60
CA LEU A 532 -7.87 -4.95 -17.64
C LEU A 532 -8.56 -5.15 -16.28
N LEU A 533 -9.29 -4.17 -15.78
CA LEU A 533 -10.05 -4.28 -14.53
C LEU A 533 -11.08 -5.41 -14.57
N ASP A 534 -11.84 -5.50 -15.67
CA ASP A 534 -12.81 -6.58 -15.89
C ASP A 534 -12.13 -7.96 -15.84
N HIS A 535 -10.95 -8.09 -16.46
CA HIS A 535 -10.15 -9.32 -16.40
C HIS A 535 -9.60 -9.62 -14.99
N LEU A 536 -9.27 -8.58 -14.22
CA LEU A 536 -8.73 -8.72 -12.87
C LEU A 536 -9.80 -8.98 -11.81
N GLY A 537 -11.08 -8.77 -12.13
CA GLY A 537 -12.20 -8.86 -11.18
C GLY A 537 -12.22 -7.69 -10.21
N SER A 538 -11.74 -6.53 -10.63
CA SER A 538 -11.63 -5.31 -9.83
C SER A 538 -12.47 -4.18 -10.42
N THR A 539 -12.78 -3.17 -9.61
CA THR A 539 -13.65 -2.06 -10.04
C THR A 539 -12.92 -0.73 -10.04
N ALA A 540 -13.49 0.23 -10.77
CA ALA A 540 -13.05 1.64 -10.76
C ALA A 540 -12.88 2.22 -9.34
N LYS A 541 -13.68 1.77 -8.36
CA LYS A 541 -13.63 2.22 -6.96
C LYS A 541 -12.35 1.83 -6.24
N GLU A 542 -11.66 0.81 -6.72
CA GLU A 542 -10.47 0.24 -6.08
C GLU A 542 -9.17 0.77 -6.70
N ILE A 543 -9.26 1.77 -7.58
CA ILE A 543 -8.10 2.26 -8.33
C ILE A 543 -7.89 3.76 -8.18
N MET A 544 -6.61 4.10 -8.13
CA MET A 544 -6.07 5.43 -8.31
C MET A 544 -5.40 5.49 -9.69
N ALA A 545 -5.52 6.61 -10.39
CA ALA A 545 -4.85 6.83 -11.67
C ALA A 545 -4.07 8.14 -11.66
N ILE A 546 -2.89 8.15 -12.27
CA ILE A 546 -1.99 9.31 -12.35
C ILE A 546 -1.58 9.51 -13.81
N GLY A 547 -1.72 10.74 -14.31
CA GLY A 547 -1.40 11.09 -15.69
C GLY A 547 -1.24 12.60 -15.90
N ASP A 548 -0.88 13.00 -17.12
CA ASP A 548 -0.67 14.40 -17.48
C ASP A 548 -1.17 14.74 -18.90
N GLY A 549 -1.20 13.77 -19.80
CA GLY A 549 -1.53 13.94 -21.20
C GLY A 549 -3.03 13.87 -21.52
N GLU A 550 -3.43 14.35 -22.71
CA GLU A 550 -4.83 14.25 -23.17
C GLU A 550 -5.29 12.79 -23.31
N ASN A 551 -4.35 11.88 -23.56
CA ASN A 551 -4.61 10.44 -23.66
C ASN A 551 -4.86 9.77 -22.30
N ASP A 552 -4.68 10.49 -21.19
CA ASP A 552 -4.96 10.02 -19.82
C ASP A 552 -6.37 10.38 -19.34
N VAL A 553 -7.05 11.33 -20.00
CA VAL A 553 -8.37 11.86 -19.59
C VAL A 553 -9.35 10.73 -19.22
N GLU A 554 -9.58 9.79 -20.13
CA GLU A 554 -10.52 8.69 -19.90
C GLU A 554 -10.10 7.74 -18.76
N MET A 555 -8.79 7.59 -18.52
CA MET A 555 -8.27 6.78 -17.42
C MET A 555 -8.45 7.48 -16.08
N LEU A 556 -8.22 8.80 -16.03
CA LEU A 556 -8.41 9.61 -14.83
C LEU A 556 -9.89 9.70 -14.45
N GLU A 557 -10.78 9.91 -15.42
CA GLU A 557 -12.24 9.92 -15.21
C GLU A 557 -12.77 8.58 -14.72
N LEU A 558 -12.17 7.47 -15.18
CA LEU A 558 -12.57 6.12 -14.80
C LEU A 558 -12.21 5.80 -13.35
N ALA A 559 -11.10 6.33 -12.84
CA ALA A 559 -10.59 5.97 -11.52
C ALA A 559 -11.42 6.57 -10.39
N SER A 560 -11.45 5.91 -9.22
CA SER A 560 -12.03 6.51 -8.01
C SER A 560 -11.30 7.76 -7.57
N LEU A 561 -10.00 7.83 -7.88
CA LEU A 561 -9.16 8.99 -7.70
C LEU A 561 -8.24 9.15 -8.90
N GLY A 562 -8.62 10.01 -9.83
CA GLY A 562 -7.77 10.48 -10.93
C GLY A 562 -6.96 11.70 -10.49
N ILE A 563 -5.65 11.66 -10.71
CA ILE A 563 -4.71 12.73 -10.39
C ILE A 563 -4.03 13.20 -11.68
N ALA A 564 -4.19 14.48 -11.98
CA ALA A 564 -3.43 15.14 -13.04
C ALA A 564 -2.19 15.82 -12.43
N LEU A 565 -1.01 15.59 -13.00
CA LEU A 565 0.17 16.35 -12.58
C LEU A 565 0.09 17.81 -13.05
N SER A 566 0.73 18.73 -12.34
CA SER A 566 0.62 20.18 -12.63
C SER A 566 1.18 20.59 -13.99
N ASN A 567 2.12 19.81 -14.55
CA ASN A 567 2.64 19.98 -15.92
C ASN A 567 1.67 19.47 -17.01
N GLY A 568 0.59 18.78 -16.63
CA GLY A 568 -0.38 18.23 -17.56
C GLY A 568 -1.25 19.25 -18.27
N SER A 569 -1.99 18.79 -19.28
CA SER A 569 -2.87 19.64 -20.08
C SER A 569 -4.06 20.14 -19.26
N GLU A 570 -4.61 21.31 -19.62
CA GLU A 570 -5.82 21.84 -18.97
C GLU A 570 -7.03 20.91 -19.12
N LYS A 571 -7.13 20.15 -20.22
CA LYS A 571 -8.17 19.13 -20.40
C LYS A 571 -8.02 17.99 -19.38
N THR A 572 -6.79 17.54 -19.14
CA THR A 572 -6.48 16.47 -18.19
C THR A 572 -6.74 16.93 -16.75
N LYS A 573 -6.35 18.15 -16.40
CA LYS A 573 -6.62 18.76 -15.09
C LYS A 573 -8.12 18.94 -14.83
N ALA A 574 -8.89 19.32 -15.85
CA ALA A 574 -10.33 19.56 -15.72
C ALA A 574 -11.14 18.32 -15.33
N VAL A 575 -10.64 17.12 -15.61
CA VAL A 575 -11.33 15.85 -15.30
C VAL A 575 -10.78 15.14 -14.05
N ALA A 576 -9.60 15.54 -13.59
CA ALA A 576 -8.96 14.94 -12.42
C ALA A 576 -9.65 15.39 -11.12
N ASN A 577 -9.64 14.52 -10.11
CA ASN A 577 -10.13 14.86 -8.78
C ASN A 577 -9.13 15.75 -8.02
N VAL A 578 -7.84 15.58 -8.30
CA VAL A 578 -6.74 16.30 -7.65
C VAL A 578 -5.72 16.73 -8.71
N ILE A 579 -5.16 17.92 -8.52
CA ILE A 579 -3.98 18.37 -9.26
C ILE A 579 -2.76 18.18 -8.35
N GLY A 580 -1.86 17.28 -8.74
CA GLY A 580 -0.63 16.97 -8.00
C GLY A 580 0.55 17.86 -8.38
N ALA A 581 1.71 17.61 -7.78
CA ALA A 581 2.97 18.23 -8.16
C ALA A 581 3.39 17.84 -9.60
N SER A 582 4.36 18.56 -10.18
CA SER A 582 4.82 18.24 -11.54
C SER A 582 5.66 16.95 -11.55
N ASN A 583 5.83 16.35 -12.73
CA ASN A 583 6.74 15.23 -12.92
C ASN A 583 8.21 15.54 -12.58
N ASP A 584 8.64 16.80 -12.71
CA ASP A 584 9.96 17.28 -12.29
C ASP A 584 10.09 17.47 -10.77
N GLU A 585 8.96 17.49 -10.04
CA GLU A 585 8.85 17.63 -8.59
C GLU A 585 8.40 16.32 -7.91
N ASP A 586 8.69 15.17 -8.54
CA ASP A 586 8.33 13.85 -8.01
C ASP A 586 6.81 13.65 -7.79
N GLY A 587 5.99 14.21 -8.69
CA GLY A 587 4.53 14.21 -8.57
C GLY A 587 3.88 12.83 -8.39
N VAL A 588 4.49 11.76 -8.92
CA VAL A 588 4.02 10.39 -8.67
C VAL A 588 4.25 9.97 -7.21
N ALA A 589 5.42 10.26 -6.64
CA ALA A 589 5.70 9.98 -5.24
C ALA A 589 4.79 10.78 -4.31
N ASP A 590 4.63 12.08 -4.57
CA ASP A 590 3.73 12.95 -3.82
C ASP A 590 2.29 12.41 -3.83
N ALA A 591 1.79 12.02 -5.01
CA ALA A 591 0.49 11.40 -5.18
C ALA A 591 0.34 10.09 -4.39
N ILE A 592 1.35 9.20 -4.43
CA ILE A 592 1.32 7.94 -3.70
C ILE A 592 1.27 8.19 -2.20
N TYR A 593 2.17 9.00 -1.66
CA TYR A 593 2.27 9.19 -0.21
C TYR A 593 1.06 9.91 0.38
N ARG A 594 0.44 10.84 -0.35
CA ARG A 594 -0.73 11.58 0.14
C ARG A 594 -2.04 10.80 0.04
N TYR A 595 -2.16 9.90 -0.94
CA TYR A 595 -3.48 9.39 -1.32
C TYR A 595 -3.61 7.88 -1.41
N ALA A 596 -2.51 7.14 -1.59
CA ALA A 596 -2.59 5.69 -1.76
C ALA A 596 -2.77 4.92 -0.45
N PHE A 597 -2.33 5.52 0.66
CA PHE A 597 -2.31 4.94 2.00
C PHE A 597 -3.35 5.62 2.87
#